data_AF-Q5S730-F1
#
_entry.id   AF-Q5S730-F1
#
_cell.length_a   1.000
_cell.length_b   1.000
_cell.length_c   1.000
_cell.angle_alpha   90.00
_cell.angle_beta   90.00
_cell.angle_gamma   90.00
#
_symmetry.space_group_name_H-M   'P 1'
#
loop_
_entity.id
_entity.type
_entity.pdbx_description
1 polymer ?
#
loop_
_entity_poly.entity_id
_entity_poly.type
_entity_poly.pdbx_seq_one_letter_code
_entity_poly.pdbx_strand_id
1 'polypeptide(L)'
;WERAKDKGLDLVVVNPCVVLGPVLQSSINASIIHILKYLTGSAKTYANSVQAYVHVRDVAEAHILVYESPSASGRYLCAESVLHRGDVVDLLASMFPQYPIPTKVKEDGKPRVKPWKVSNQKLKDL
;
A
#
# COMPACT_ATOMS: atom_id res chain seq x y z
N TRP A 1 -1.99 -23.20 -1.65
CA TRP A 1 -3.23 -23.86 -1.22
C TRP A 1 -3.12 -25.36 -1.29
N GLU A 2 -2.89 -25.96 -2.46
CA GLU A 2 -2.70 -27.43 -2.62
C GLU A 2 -1.67 -27.98 -1.62
N ARG A 3 -0.46 -27.43 -1.58
CA ARG A 3 0.57 -27.85 -0.61
C ARG A 3 0.17 -27.75 0.87
N ALA A 4 -0.69 -26.79 1.22
CA ALA A 4 -1.19 -26.66 2.60
C ALA A 4 -2.24 -27.75 2.88
N LYS A 5 -3.17 -27.96 1.93
CA LYS A 5 -4.16 -29.03 1.96
C LYS A 5 -3.52 -30.41 2.06
N ASP A 6 -2.52 -30.69 1.21
CA ASP A 6 -1.80 -31.97 1.20
C ASP A 6 -1.06 -32.26 2.51
N LYS A 7 -0.72 -31.21 3.27
CA LYS A 7 -0.05 -31.29 4.57
C LYS A 7 -1.00 -31.17 5.77
N GLY A 8 -2.31 -31.03 5.55
CA GLY A 8 -3.30 -30.81 6.62
C GLY A 8 -3.09 -29.50 7.38
N LEU A 9 -2.51 -28.48 6.75
CA LEU A 9 -2.29 -27.17 7.36
C LEU A 9 -3.50 -26.27 7.13
N ASP A 10 -4.02 -25.69 8.21
CA ASP A 10 -4.95 -24.57 8.12
C ASP A 10 -4.19 -23.31 7.65
N LEU A 11 -4.71 -22.66 6.61
CA LEU A 11 -4.04 -21.56 5.94
C LEU A 11 -5.02 -20.40 5.73
N VAL A 12 -4.58 -19.22 6.15
CA VAL A 12 -5.21 -17.94 5.85
C VAL A 12 -4.14 -17.01 5.26
N VAL A 13 -4.52 -16.17 4.29
CA VAL A 13 -3.60 -15.29 3.59
C VAL A 13 -4.06 -13.84 3.69
N VAL A 14 -3.21 -12.97 4.21
CA VAL A 14 -3.38 -11.52 4.10
C VAL A 14 -2.66 -11.02 2.84
N ASN A 15 -3.36 -10.24 2.02
CA ASN A 15 -2.88 -9.64 0.79
C ASN A 15 -2.80 -8.12 0.95
N PRO A 16 -1.69 -7.59 1.51
CA PRO A 16 -1.50 -6.15 1.62
C PRO A 16 -1.15 -5.52 0.26
N CYS A 17 -1.50 -4.25 0.11
CA CYS A 17 -1.04 -3.41 -1.00
C CYS A 17 0.29 -2.71 -0.66
N VAL A 18 0.55 -1.48 -1.15
CA VAL A 18 1.79 -0.76 -0.78
C VAL A 18 1.71 -0.36 0.69
N VAL A 19 2.53 -1.00 1.50
CA VAL A 19 2.58 -0.78 2.95
C VAL A 19 3.47 0.39 3.28
N LEU A 20 2.93 1.40 3.97
CA LEU A 20 3.66 2.59 4.43
C LEU A 20 3.52 2.76 5.94
N GLY A 21 4.48 3.45 6.56
CA GLY A 21 4.43 3.76 7.98
C GLY A 21 5.82 3.89 8.60
N PRO A 22 5.90 4.03 9.94
CA PRO A 22 7.16 4.10 10.65
C PRO A 22 8.03 2.85 10.42
N VAL A 23 9.33 3.07 10.26
CA VAL A 23 10.31 2.02 9.99
C VAL A 23 11.01 1.65 11.31
N LEU A 24 10.89 0.40 11.75
CA LEU A 24 11.52 -0.07 13.00
C LEU A 24 12.91 -0.67 12.75
N GLN A 25 13.15 -1.20 11.55
CA GLN A 25 14.46 -1.71 11.15
C GLN A 25 15.40 -0.61 10.68
N SER A 26 16.72 -0.87 10.66
CA SER A 26 17.72 0.11 10.23
C SER A 26 17.77 0.37 8.73
N SER A 27 17.22 -0.55 7.92
CA SER A 27 17.24 -0.47 6.45
C SER A 27 15.92 0.00 5.86
N ILE A 28 16.00 0.75 4.76
CA ILE A 28 14.82 1.18 4.01
C ILE A 28 14.35 0.04 3.10
N ASN A 29 13.09 -0.36 3.25
CA ASN A 29 12.47 -1.38 2.40
C ASN A 29 11.83 -0.76 1.14
N ALA A 30 11.52 -1.61 0.15
CA ALA A 30 11.10 -1.18 -1.18
C ALA A 30 9.87 -0.24 -1.20
N SER A 31 8.87 -0.45 -0.33
CA SER A 31 7.68 0.41 -0.30
C SER A 31 7.99 1.82 0.22
N ILE A 32 8.95 1.96 1.13
CA ILE A 32 9.38 3.26 1.64
C ILE A 32 10.27 3.97 0.62
N ILE A 33 11.12 3.25 -0.13
CA ILE A 33 11.88 3.83 -1.27
C ILE A 33 10.94 4.52 -2.25
N HIS A 34 9.76 3.94 -2.48
CA HIS A 34 8.75 4.52 -3.38
C HIS A 34 8.28 5.92 -2.94
N ILE A 35 8.24 6.22 -1.64
CA ILE A 35 7.94 7.57 -1.11
C ILE A 35 9.19 8.42 -1.02
N LEU A 36 10.29 7.85 -0.52
CA LEU A 36 11.56 8.54 -0.29
C LEU A 36 12.14 9.18 -1.56
N LYS A 37 11.93 8.57 -2.73
CA LYS A 37 12.38 9.13 -4.01
C LYS A 37 11.78 10.51 -4.33
N TYR A 38 10.58 10.81 -3.80
CA TYR A 38 9.95 12.12 -3.96
C TYR A 38 10.56 13.15 -3.01
N LEU A 39 10.75 12.78 -1.75
CA LEU A 39 11.36 13.65 -0.73
C LEU A 39 12.82 13.98 -1.05
N THR A 40 13.59 13.02 -1.57
CA THR A 40 14.99 13.23 -1.95
C THR A 40 15.17 13.94 -3.30
N GLY A 41 14.08 14.14 -4.05
CA GLY A 41 14.15 14.69 -5.41
C GLY A 41 14.80 13.75 -6.42
N SER A 42 14.98 12.47 -6.09
CA SER A 42 15.45 11.44 -7.03
C SER A 42 14.46 11.25 -8.18
N ALA A 43 13.17 11.41 -7.92
CA ALA A 43 12.12 11.47 -8.94
C ALA A 43 11.83 12.93 -9.32
N LYS A 44 12.02 13.27 -10.60
CA LYS A 44 11.74 14.62 -11.14
C LYS A 44 10.30 14.80 -11.64
N THR A 45 9.61 13.69 -11.86
CA THR A 45 8.19 13.64 -12.24
C THR A 45 7.50 12.49 -11.52
N TYR A 46 6.17 12.50 -11.47
CA TYR A 46 5.37 11.36 -11.00
C TYR A 46 4.63 10.69 -12.16
N ALA A 47 4.44 9.37 -12.09
CA ALA A 47 3.73 8.64 -13.13
C ALA A 47 2.22 8.97 -13.12
N ASN A 48 1.59 8.99 -14.28
CA ASN A 48 0.13 8.97 -14.42
C ASN A 48 -0.41 7.56 -14.07
N SER A 49 -0.39 7.23 -12.77
CA SER A 49 -0.79 5.92 -12.27
C SER A 49 -1.44 6.04 -10.90
N VAL A 50 -2.19 5.00 -10.54
CA VAL A 50 -2.88 4.86 -9.26
C VAL A 50 -2.29 3.65 -8.52
N GLN A 51 -2.43 3.58 -7.20
CA GLN A 51 -2.00 2.46 -6.38
C GLN A 51 -2.80 2.43 -5.07
N ALA A 52 -3.06 1.24 -4.54
CA ALA A 52 -3.61 1.07 -3.20
C ALA A 52 -2.52 1.21 -2.12
N TYR A 53 -2.86 1.85 -1.00
CA TYR A 53 -1.98 2.02 0.17
C TYR A 53 -2.65 1.49 1.43
N VAL A 54 -1.81 1.09 2.39
CA VAL A 54 -2.23 0.64 3.72
C VAL A 54 -1.16 0.98 4.73
N HIS A 55 -1.56 1.26 5.97
CA HIS A 55 -0.64 1.52 7.05
C HIS A 55 -0.03 0.21 7.58
N VAL A 56 1.25 0.22 7.96
CA VAL A 56 1.98 -0.98 8.42
C VAL A 56 1.38 -1.59 9.68
N ARG A 57 0.80 -0.78 10.57
CA ARG A 57 0.13 -1.29 11.79
C ARG A 57 -1.13 -2.07 11.44
N ASP A 58 -1.94 -1.58 10.51
CA ASP A 58 -3.15 -2.25 10.05
C ASP A 58 -2.82 -3.60 9.40
N VAL A 59 -1.70 -3.70 8.69
CA VAL A 59 -1.23 -4.99 8.15
C VAL A 59 -0.83 -5.94 9.28
N ALA A 60 -0.10 -5.47 10.29
CA ALA A 60 0.29 -6.30 11.43
C ALA A 60 -0.94 -6.78 12.22
N GLU A 61 -1.88 -5.87 12.51
CA GLU A 61 -3.13 -6.15 13.18
C GLU A 61 -4.01 -7.11 12.37
N ALA A 62 -4.08 -6.94 11.05
CA ALA A 62 -4.78 -7.88 10.17
C ALA A 62 -4.25 -9.31 10.27
N HIS A 63 -2.93 -9.50 10.39
CA HIS A 63 -2.35 -10.84 10.56
C HIS A 63 -2.71 -11.46 11.91
N ILE A 64 -2.73 -10.66 12.98
CA ILE A 64 -3.16 -11.12 14.31
C ILE A 64 -4.65 -11.50 14.27
N LEU A 65 -5.49 -10.61 13.75
CA LEU A 65 -6.93 -10.79 13.69
C LEU A 65 -7.35 -12.06 12.93
N VAL A 66 -6.77 -12.30 11.75
CA VAL A 66 -7.08 -13.51 10.97
C VAL A 66 -6.52 -14.78 11.57
N TYR A 67 -5.48 -14.68 12.41
CA TYR A 67 -4.92 -15.82 13.12
C TYR A 67 -5.76 -16.19 14.35
N GLU A 68 -6.24 -15.18 15.08
CA GLU A 68 -7.03 -15.36 16.30
C GLU A 68 -8.51 -15.67 16.04
N SER A 69 -9.04 -15.32 14.87
CA SER A 69 -10.43 -15.59 14.50
C SER A 69 -10.62 -17.02 13.94
N PRO A 70 -11.31 -17.93 14.65
CA PRO A 70 -11.48 -19.32 14.19
C PRO A 70 -12.34 -19.45 12.93
N SER A 71 -13.11 -18.42 12.58
CA SER A 71 -13.91 -18.38 11.35
C SER A 71 -13.14 -17.83 10.15
N ALA A 72 -11.93 -17.32 10.36
CA ALA A 72 -11.11 -16.77 9.28
C ALA A 72 -10.68 -17.86 8.31
N SER A 73 -10.87 -17.61 7.02
CA SER A 73 -10.53 -18.59 5.97
C SER A 73 -10.18 -17.91 4.66
N GLY A 74 -9.35 -18.56 3.84
CA GLY A 74 -9.05 -18.08 2.49
C GLY A 74 -8.17 -16.82 2.49
N ARG A 75 -8.57 -15.81 1.71
CA ARG A 75 -7.77 -14.60 1.44
C ARG A 75 -8.43 -13.33 1.97
N TYR A 76 -7.64 -12.41 2.47
CA TYR A 76 -8.05 -11.12 3.02
C TYR A 76 -7.27 -10.00 2.35
N LEU A 77 -7.96 -9.11 1.63
CA LEU A 77 -7.32 -7.95 1.03
C LEU A 77 -7.16 -6.85 2.08
N CYS A 78 -5.92 -6.40 2.30
CA CYS A 78 -5.57 -5.38 3.29
C CYS A 78 -5.12 -4.11 2.55
N ALA A 79 -6.08 -3.20 2.35
CA ALA A 79 -5.90 -1.92 1.70
C ALA A 79 -6.84 -0.88 2.32
N GLU A 80 -6.41 0.37 2.42
CA GLU A 80 -7.25 1.48 2.91
C GLU A 80 -7.88 2.23 1.73
N SER A 81 -7.05 2.88 0.91
CA SER A 81 -7.51 3.67 -0.24
C SER A 81 -6.63 3.50 -1.47
N VAL A 82 -7.16 3.89 -2.63
CA VAL A 82 -6.44 3.93 -3.92
C VAL A 82 -6.23 5.39 -4.30
N LEU A 83 -4.97 5.80 -4.46
CA LEU A 83 -4.61 7.19 -4.76
C LEU A 83 -3.83 7.29 -6.06
N HIS A 84 -4.04 8.38 -6.80
CA HIS A 84 -3.18 8.72 -7.93
C HIS A 84 -1.82 9.22 -7.41
N ARG A 85 -0.72 9.01 -8.16
CA ARG A 85 0.59 9.52 -7.71
C ARG A 85 0.61 11.03 -7.51
N GLY A 86 -0.19 11.76 -8.30
CA GLY A 86 -0.46 13.20 -8.13
C GLY A 86 -0.96 13.53 -6.72
N ASP A 87 -2.01 12.85 -6.25
CA ASP A 87 -2.56 13.10 -4.90
C ASP A 87 -1.53 12.82 -3.80
N VAL A 88 -0.67 11.83 -4.01
CA VAL A 88 0.40 11.50 -3.06
C VAL A 88 1.48 12.59 -3.01
N VAL A 89 1.93 13.09 -4.17
CA VAL A 89 2.95 14.16 -4.18
C VAL A 89 2.37 15.49 -3.69
N ASP A 90 1.10 15.77 -3.97
CA ASP A 90 0.42 16.97 -3.47
C ASP A 90 0.32 16.95 -1.94
N LEU A 91 -0.05 15.79 -1.36
CA LEU A 91 -0.06 15.59 0.08
C LEU A 91 1.34 15.79 0.68
N LEU A 92 2.37 15.15 0.11
CA LEU A 92 3.75 15.31 0.57
C LEU A 92 4.20 16.78 0.50
N ALA A 93 3.87 17.50 -0.58
CA ALA A 93 4.28 18.88 -0.78
C ALA A 93 3.62 19.83 0.23
N SER A 94 2.35 19.57 0.59
CA SER A 94 1.66 20.34 1.63
C SER A 94 2.23 20.10 3.03
N MET A 95 2.64 18.86 3.34
CA MET A 95 3.18 18.51 4.67
C MET A 95 4.67 18.89 4.81
N PHE A 96 5.43 18.84 3.72
CA PHE A 96 6.87 18.98 3.73
C PHE A 96 7.38 19.91 2.61
N PRO A 97 6.98 21.20 2.62
CA PRO A 97 7.28 22.15 1.54
C PRO A 97 8.78 22.43 1.35
N GLN A 98 9.62 22.09 2.32
CA GLN A 98 11.07 22.24 2.26
C GLN A 98 11.79 21.21 1.37
N TYR A 99 11.10 20.14 0.94
CA TYR A 99 11.71 19.08 0.13
C TYR A 99 11.43 19.28 -1.37
N PRO A 100 12.33 18.79 -2.25
CA PRO A 100 12.21 18.92 -3.72
C PRO A 100 11.20 17.93 -4.34
N ILE A 101 9.95 17.99 -3.89
CA ILE A 101 8.87 17.10 -4.32
C ILE A 101 8.44 17.46 -5.75
N PRO A 102 8.30 16.50 -6.68
CA PRO A 102 7.96 16.80 -8.06
C PRO A 102 6.50 17.24 -8.21
N THR A 103 6.28 18.29 -9.00
CA THR A 103 4.95 18.86 -9.30
C THR A 103 4.43 18.51 -10.69
N LYS A 104 5.26 17.86 -11.52
CA LYS A 104 4.91 17.51 -12.92
C LYS A 104 4.62 16.02 -13.08
N VAL A 105 3.54 15.72 -13.77
CA VAL A 105 3.26 14.37 -14.26
C VAL A 105 4.25 14.01 -15.37
N LYS A 106 4.68 12.74 -15.43
CA LYS A 106 5.45 12.22 -16.55
C LYS A 106 4.55 12.23 -17.78
N GLU A 107 4.94 12.99 -18.80
CA GLU A 107 4.18 13.12 -20.04
C GLU A 107 3.99 11.75 -20.71
N ASP A 108 2.73 11.39 -20.92
CA ASP A 108 2.32 10.19 -21.64
C ASP A 108 1.14 10.43 -22.60
N GLY A 109 0.67 11.68 -22.70
CA GLY A 109 -0.45 12.10 -23.55
C GLY A 109 -1.81 11.54 -23.13
N LYS A 110 -1.93 10.90 -21.95
CA LYS A 110 -3.14 10.20 -21.53
C LYS A 110 -3.92 11.01 -20.50
N PRO A 111 -5.26 10.81 -20.43
CA PRO A 111 -6.04 11.37 -19.32
C PRO A 111 -5.57 10.82 -17.98
N ARG A 112 -5.80 11.59 -16.91
CA ARG A 112 -5.47 11.18 -15.54
C ARG A 112 -6.14 9.85 -15.19
N VAL A 113 -5.36 8.85 -14.78
CA VAL A 113 -5.90 7.53 -14.40
C VAL A 113 -6.73 7.65 -13.13
N LYS A 114 -7.96 7.13 -13.18
CA LYS A 114 -8.90 7.16 -12.05
C LYS A 114 -8.63 6.00 -11.07
N PRO A 115 -8.75 6.24 -9.75
CA PRO A 115 -8.70 5.16 -8.77
C PRO A 115 -9.76 4.08 -9.04
N TRP A 116 -9.35 2.81 -8.99
CA TRP A 116 -10.27 1.68 -9.00
C TRP A 116 -10.86 1.46 -7.60
N LYS A 117 -12.01 0.79 -7.56
CA LYS A 117 -12.65 0.40 -6.30
C LYS A 117 -11.95 -0.84 -5.74
N VAL A 118 -11.71 -0.83 -4.43
CA VAL A 118 -11.15 -1.96 -3.69
C VAL A 118 -12.12 -2.35 -2.58
N SER A 119 -12.35 -3.65 -2.38
CA SER A 119 -13.12 -4.15 -1.25
C SER A 119 -12.19 -4.73 -0.19
N ASN A 120 -12.16 -4.10 0.97
CA ASN A 120 -11.52 -4.59 2.19
C ASN A 120 -12.56 -5.12 3.19
N GLN A 121 -13.81 -5.33 2.74
CA GLN A 121 -14.94 -5.63 3.62
C GLN A 121 -14.72 -6.88 4.45
N LYS A 122 -14.16 -7.93 3.85
CA LYS A 122 -13.88 -9.19 4.55
C LYS A 122 -12.99 -9.00 5.79
N LEU A 123 -12.06 -8.04 5.76
CA LEU A 123 -11.18 -7.74 6.89
C LEU A 123 -11.89 -6.86 7.93
N LYS A 124 -12.84 -6.02 7.51
CA LYS A 124 -13.69 -5.20 8.38
C LYS A 124 -14.81 -6.00 9.07
N ASP A 125 -15.20 -7.13 8.49
CA ASP A 125 -16.21 -8.03 9.03
C ASP A 125 -15.65 -9.00 10.10
N LEU A 126 -14.33 -9.00 10.29
CA LEU A 126 -13.67 -9.69 11.41
C LEU A 126 -13.57 -8.77 12.62
#